data_AF-A0A952V9A3-F1
#
_entry.id   AF-A0A952V9A3-F1
#
_cell.length_a   1.000
_cell.length_b   1.000
_cell.length_c   1.000
_cell.angle_alpha   90.00
_cell.angle_beta   90.00
_cell.angle_gamma   90.00
#
_symmetry.space_group_name_H-M   'P 1'
#
loop_
_entity.id
_entity.type
_entity.pdbx_description
1 polymer ?
#
loop_
_entity_poly.entity_id
_entity_poly.type
_entity_poly.pdbx_seq_one_letter_code
_entity_poly.pdbx_strand_id
1 'polypeptide(L)'
;MFCPDCGIEERHSNQFCRACGSDLRRVRTIMAAPDSVTASASGAREEIGRAVADRIRQMSSAKELAKVTEEVLPEIEKFLESPEEKRLRRMRVGTILSSVGLGAAIGMLLVSFLMQDEDILFLAGLGVVAFFIGLGFLLNGFFLSVPRKAIEDRSSDADAQRRLDLEANYTSELKLPDAPAQAHGFASVTEHTTRHLKETEPKH
;
A
#
# COMPACT_ATOMS: atom_id res chain seq x y z
N MET A 1 8.63 -13.21 -14.80
CA MET A 1 7.57 -12.20 -15.04
C MET A 1 6.77 -12.62 -16.26
N PHE A 2 5.46 -12.35 -16.34
CA PHE A 2 4.65 -12.74 -17.49
C PHE A 2 4.55 -11.59 -18.49
N CYS A 3 4.62 -11.89 -19.79
CA CYS A 3 4.34 -10.91 -20.84
C CYS A 3 2.83 -10.62 -20.89
N PRO A 4 2.40 -9.35 -20.90
CA PRO A 4 0.97 -9.00 -20.91
C PRO A 4 0.27 -9.37 -22.23
N ASP A 5 1.01 -9.43 -23.34
CA ASP A 5 0.41 -9.64 -24.66
C ASP A 5 0.30 -11.12 -25.03
N CYS A 6 1.32 -11.93 -24.72
CA CYS A 6 1.34 -13.36 -25.08
C CYS A 6 1.28 -14.32 -23.89
N GLY A 7 1.30 -13.82 -22.66
CA GLY A 7 1.20 -14.65 -21.45
C GLY A 7 2.40 -15.55 -21.16
N ILE A 8 3.46 -15.51 -21.96
CA ILE A 8 4.65 -16.34 -21.73
C ILE A 8 5.43 -15.85 -20.50
N GLU A 9 5.91 -16.82 -19.71
CA GLU A 9 6.79 -16.58 -18.59
C GLU A 9 8.21 -16.25 -19.08
N GLU A 10 8.65 -15.01 -18.82
CA GLU A 10 10.01 -14.56 -19.07
C GLU A 10 10.81 -14.60 -17.75
N ARG A 11 11.80 -15.50 -17.70
CA ARG A 11 12.67 -15.70 -16.52
C ARG A 11 13.92 -14.81 -16.53
N HIS A 12 14.28 -14.26 -17.68
CA HIS A 12 15.47 -13.45 -17.86
C HIS A 12 15.14 -11.95 -17.88
N SER A 13 16.11 -11.10 -17.52
CA SER A 13 15.98 -9.64 -17.48
C SER A 13 16.01 -8.97 -18.86
N ASN A 14 15.48 -9.63 -19.89
CA ASN A 14 15.40 -9.11 -21.26
C ASN A 14 14.50 -7.87 -21.32
N GLN A 15 14.82 -6.92 -22.20
CA GLN A 15 14.02 -5.70 -22.39
C GLN A 15 12.74 -5.97 -23.19
N PHE A 16 12.73 -7.01 -24.01
CA PHE A 16 11.60 -7.40 -24.86
C PHE A 16 11.24 -8.87 -24.64
N CYS A 17 9.98 -9.21 -24.86
CA CYS A 17 9.51 -10.59 -24.83
C CYS A 17 10.09 -11.39 -26.01
N ARG A 18 10.61 -12.59 -25.74
CA ARG A 18 11.18 -13.46 -26.79
C ARG A 18 10.15 -14.02 -27.76
N ALA A 19 8.89 -14.09 -27.36
CA ALA A 19 7.83 -14.69 -28.17
C ALA A 19 7.13 -13.67 -29.08
N CYS A 20 6.76 -12.50 -28.54
CA CYS A 20 5.96 -11.50 -29.26
C CYS A 20 6.67 -10.15 -29.46
N GLY A 21 7.87 -9.96 -28.89
CA GLY A 21 8.64 -8.71 -29.05
C GLY A 21 8.17 -7.53 -28.19
N SER A 22 7.13 -7.68 -27.38
CA SER A 22 6.60 -6.59 -26.54
C SER A 22 7.61 -6.08 -25.52
N ASP A 23 7.61 -4.76 -25.28
CA ASP A 23 8.52 -4.10 -24.33
C ASP A 23 8.15 -4.45 -22.87
N LEU A 24 9.07 -5.11 -22.18
CA LEU A 24 8.93 -5.54 -20.78
C LEU A 24 9.49 -4.51 -19.80
N ARG A 25 10.11 -3.41 -20.25
CA ARG A 25 10.61 -2.35 -19.38
C ARG A 25 9.49 -1.76 -18.54
N ARG A 26 8.32 -1.50 -19.14
CA ARG A 26 7.15 -0.96 -18.43
C ARG A 26 6.64 -1.90 -17.35
N VAL A 27 6.55 -3.19 -17.66
CA VAL A 27 6.16 -4.24 -16.71
C VAL A 27 7.18 -4.35 -15.57
N ARG A 28 8.47 -4.23 -15.89
CA ARG A 28 9.54 -4.23 -14.88
C ARG A 28 9.46 -3.02 -13.96
N THR A 29 9.20 -1.82 -14.47
CA THR A 29 9.01 -0.63 -13.64
C THR A 29 7.83 -0.81 -12.69
N ILE A 30 6.73 -1.37 -13.18
CA ILE A 30 5.53 -1.66 -12.37
C ILE A 30 5.80 -2.78 -11.35
N MET A 31 6.56 -3.82 -11.71
CA MET A 31 6.91 -4.92 -10.80
C MET A 31 8.02 -4.56 -9.80
N ALA A 32 8.91 -3.64 -10.14
CA ALA A 32 9.98 -3.14 -9.27
C ALA A 32 9.42 -2.13 -8.24
N ALA A 33 8.30 -1.49 -8.55
CA ALA A 33 7.54 -0.64 -7.65
C ALA A 33 6.08 -1.15 -7.53
N PRO A 34 5.84 -2.33 -6.93
CA PRO A 34 4.49 -2.86 -6.73
C PRO A 34 3.67 -2.02 -5.74
N ASP A 35 4.30 -0.99 -5.17
CA ASP A 35 3.69 -0.04 -4.24
C ASP A 35 2.57 0.77 -4.87
N SER A 36 2.33 0.75 -6.18
CA SER A 36 1.11 1.41 -6.70
C SER A 36 -0.19 0.83 -6.15
N VAL A 37 -0.22 -0.40 -5.61
CA VAL A 37 -1.41 -0.99 -4.96
C VAL A 37 -1.50 -0.67 -3.46
N THR A 38 -0.36 -0.40 -2.80
CA THR A 38 -0.32 -0.02 -1.38
C THR A 38 -0.34 1.51 -1.19
N ALA A 39 0.34 2.22 -2.08
CA ALA A 39 0.28 3.66 -2.29
C ALA A 39 -1.04 4.09 -2.94
N SER A 40 -1.73 3.23 -3.72
CA SER A 40 -3.11 3.52 -4.11
C SER A 40 -4.06 3.42 -2.94
N ALA A 41 -3.80 2.62 -1.90
CA ALA A 41 -4.64 2.61 -0.72
C ALA A 41 -4.50 3.93 0.07
N SER A 42 -3.28 4.46 0.23
CA SER A 42 -3.07 5.78 0.84
C SER A 42 -3.53 6.93 -0.06
N GLY A 43 -3.27 6.83 -1.38
CA GLY A 43 -3.71 7.81 -2.36
C GLY A 43 -5.23 7.86 -2.53
N ALA A 44 -5.91 6.69 -2.51
CA ALA A 44 -7.36 6.61 -2.52
C ALA A 44 -7.97 7.15 -1.23
N ARG A 45 -7.35 6.93 -0.07
CA ARG A 45 -7.77 7.57 1.19
C ARG A 45 -7.69 9.09 1.09
N GLU A 46 -6.62 9.62 0.47
CA GLU A 46 -6.43 11.05 0.28
C GLU A 46 -7.40 11.65 -0.76
N GLU A 47 -7.65 10.96 -1.87
CA GLU A 47 -8.66 11.34 -2.87
C GLU A 47 -10.08 11.31 -2.31
N ILE A 48 -10.45 10.25 -1.57
CA ILE A 48 -11.73 10.16 -0.86
C ILE A 48 -11.84 11.29 0.16
N GLY A 49 -10.78 11.54 0.95
CA GLY A 49 -10.75 12.63 1.91
C GLY A 49 -10.95 14.00 1.27
N ARG A 50 -10.32 14.26 0.11
CA ARG A 50 -10.55 15.48 -0.69
C ARG A 50 -11.98 15.58 -1.20
N ALA A 51 -12.51 14.51 -1.80
CA ALA A 51 -13.86 14.50 -2.33
C ALA A 51 -14.91 14.73 -1.23
N VAL A 52 -14.70 14.16 -0.03
CA VAL A 52 -15.56 14.38 1.14
C VAL A 52 -15.43 15.82 1.64
N ALA A 53 -14.22 16.37 1.74
CA ALA A 53 -14.01 17.75 2.15
C ALA A 53 -14.68 18.75 1.17
N ASP A 54 -14.58 18.50 -0.13
CA ASP A 54 -15.27 19.30 -1.15
C ASP A 54 -16.79 19.15 -1.05
N ARG A 55 -17.29 17.96 -0.75
CA ARG A 55 -18.73 17.74 -0.53
C ARG A 55 -19.25 18.46 0.71
N ILE A 56 -18.49 18.50 1.80
CA ILE A 56 -18.80 19.25 3.02
C ILE A 56 -18.89 20.75 2.71
N ARG A 57 -17.97 21.29 1.89
CA ARG A 57 -18.00 22.71 1.47
C ARG A 57 -19.23 23.06 0.64
N GLN A 58 -19.78 22.11 -0.12
CA GLN A 58 -20.96 22.32 -0.95
C GLN A 58 -22.28 22.23 -0.18
N MET A 59 -22.29 21.64 1.03
CA MET A 59 -23.48 21.53 1.86
C MET A 59 -23.69 22.80 2.69
N SER A 60 -24.74 23.56 2.40
CA SER A 60 -25.11 24.81 3.10
C SER A 60 -26.01 24.58 4.33
N SER A 61 -26.54 23.37 4.49
CA SER A 61 -27.47 22.98 5.55
C SER A 61 -26.77 22.20 6.66
N ALA A 62 -26.76 22.74 7.88
CA ALA A 62 -26.21 22.07 9.06
C ALA A 62 -26.88 20.72 9.36
N LYS A 63 -28.15 20.56 8.97
CA LYS A 63 -28.95 19.36 9.24
C LYS A 63 -28.60 18.21 8.29
N GLU A 64 -28.26 18.52 7.04
CA GLU A 64 -27.77 17.53 6.07
C GLU A 64 -26.34 17.09 6.40
N LEU A 65 -25.50 18.03 6.83
CA LEU A 65 -24.14 17.73 7.27
C LEU A 65 -24.14 16.79 8.48
N ALA A 66 -25.01 17.03 9.47
CA ALA A 66 -25.13 16.16 10.64
C ALA A 66 -25.50 14.73 10.25
N LYS A 67 -26.44 14.55 9.32
CA LYS A 67 -26.87 13.22 8.87
C LYS A 67 -25.76 12.46 8.13
N VAL A 68 -25.05 13.14 7.20
CA VAL A 68 -23.91 12.55 6.48
C VAL A 68 -22.76 12.24 7.44
N THR A 69 -22.54 13.08 8.43
CA THR A 69 -21.50 12.84 9.44
C THR A 69 -21.85 11.62 10.29
N GLU A 70 -23.08 11.47 10.77
CA GLU A 70 -23.46 10.28 11.55
C GLU A 70 -23.39 8.97 10.73
N GLU A 71 -23.79 9.00 9.46
CA GLU A 71 -23.82 7.80 8.62
C GLU A 71 -22.44 7.43 8.06
N VAL A 72 -21.64 8.41 7.61
CA VAL A 72 -20.43 8.16 6.81
C VAL A 72 -19.13 8.32 7.61
N LEU A 73 -19.12 9.14 8.67
CA LEU A 73 -17.95 9.31 9.53
C LEU A 73 -17.45 7.98 10.14
N PRO A 74 -18.29 7.06 10.65
CA PRO A 74 -17.77 5.81 11.22
C PRO A 74 -17.17 4.86 10.16
N GLU A 75 -17.66 4.92 8.92
CA GLU A 75 -17.06 4.16 7.80
C GLU A 75 -15.74 4.77 7.36
N ILE A 76 -15.69 6.09 7.21
CA ILE A 76 -14.46 6.82 6.90
C ILE A 76 -13.42 6.62 8.01
N GLU A 77 -13.81 6.66 9.28
CA GLU A 77 -12.92 6.43 10.41
C GLU A 77 -12.35 5.00 10.37
N LYS A 78 -13.18 3.98 10.09
CA LYS A 78 -12.70 2.60 9.85
C LYS A 78 -11.77 2.48 8.65
N PHE A 79 -12.02 3.24 7.59
CA PHE A 79 -11.21 3.23 6.37
C PHE A 79 -9.92 4.02 6.51
N LEU A 80 -9.91 5.09 7.31
CA LEU A 80 -8.74 5.93 7.55
C LEU A 80 -7.87 5.40 8.68
N GLU A 81 -8.42 4.63 9.62
CA GLU A 81 -7.64 3.98 10.68
C GLU A 81 -6.48 3.21 10.01
N SER A 82 -5.27 3.67 10.32
CA SER A 82 -4.09 3.04 9.76
C SER A 82 -4.00 1.61 10.33
N PRO A 83 -3.56 0.62 9.52
CA PRO A 83 -3.37 -0.74 10.01
C PRO A 83 -2.41 -0.78 11.22
N GLU A 84 -1.53 0.21 11.34
CA GLU A 84 -0.61 0.41 12.47
C GLU A 84 -1.33 0.87 13.73
N GLU A 85 -2.20 1.89 13.66
CA GLU A 85 -3.00 2.32 14.81
C GLU A 85 -3.90 1.20 15.33
N LYS A 86 -4.51 0.42 14.43
CA LYS A 86 -5.32 -0.74 14.81
C LYS A 86 -4.51 -1.82 15.53
N ARG A 87 -3.21 -1.96 15.20
CA ARG A 87 -2.29 -2.87 15.89
C ARG A 87 -1.91 -2.29 17.26
N LEU A 88 -1.59 -1.01 17.32
CA LEU A 88 -1.21 -0.30 18.54
C LEU A 88 -2.36 -0.31 19.56
N ARG A 89 -3.60 -0.15 19.10
CA ARG A 89 -4.80 -0.26 19.94
C ARG A 89 -5.00 -1.67 20.47
N ARG A 90 -4.87 -2.70 19.62
CA ARG A 90 -4.94 -4.10 20.06
C ARG A 90 -3.82 -4.47 21.05
N MET A 91 -2.61 -3.97 20.83
CA MET A 91 -1.51 -4.12 21.79
C MET A 91 -1.84 -3.43 23.12
N ARG A 92 -2.28 -2.17 23.11
CA ARG A 92 -2.65 -1.44 24.34
C ARG A 92 -3.75 -2.18 25.11
N VAL A 93 -4.79 -2.67 24.43
CA VAL A 93 -5.87 -3.46 25.05
C VAL A 93 -5.32 -4.77 25.64
N GLY A 94 -4.49 -5.50 24.88
CA GLY A 94 -3.85 -6.71 25.37
C GLY A 94 -2.97 -6.47 26.60
N THR A 95 -2.17 -5.40 26.59
CA THR A 95 -1.32 -5.01 27.71
C THR A 95 -2.14 -4.68 28.95
N ILE A 96 -3.18 -3.86 28.83
CA ILE A 96 -4.07 -3.50 29.95
C ILE A 96 -4.76 -4.75 30.52
N LEU A 97 -5.28 -5.63 29.65
CA LEU A 97 -5.97 -6.83 30.11
C LEU A 97 -5.00 -7.80 30.80
N SER A 98 -3.78 -7.94 30.27
CA SER A 98 -2.75 -8.78 30.89
C SER A 98 -2.32 -8.22 32.25
N SER A 99 -2.11 -6.90 32.37
CA SER A 99 -1.67 -6.30 33.64
C SER A 99 -2.75 -6.40 34.72
N VAL A 100 -4.01 -6.20 34.36
CA VAL A 100 -5.15 -6.38 35.27
C VAL A 100 -5.27 -7.83 35.72
N GLY A 101 -5.19 -8.80 34.79
CA GLY A 101 -5.23 -10.23 35.11
C GLY A 101 -4.09 -10.66 36.05
N LEU A 102 -2.86 -10.20 35.77
CA LEU A 102 -1.69 -10.49 36.59
C LEU A 102 -1.80 -9.87 37.99
N GLY A 103 -2.23 -8.61 38.07
CA GLY A 103 -2.44 -7.92 39.35
C GLY A 103 -3.52 -8.61 40.19
N ALA A 104 -4.63 -9.00 39.59
CA ALA A 104 -5.69 -9.76 40.25
C ALA A 104 -5.19 -11.13 40.73
N ALA A 105 -4.44 -11.86 39.90
CA ALA A 105 -3.88 -13.16 40.25
C ALA A 105 -2.92 -13.05 41.46
N ILE A 106 -1.97 -12.11 41.43
CA ILE A 106 -1.00 -11.91 42.52
C ILE A 106 -1.72 -11.44 43.80
N GLY A 107 -2.63 -10.48 43.69
CA GLY A 107 -3.37 -9.97 44.84
C GLY A 107 -4.20 -11.05 45.52
N MET A 108 -4.96 -11.83 44.73
CA MET A 108 -5.78 -12.93 45.27
C MET A 108 -4.93 -14.06 45.84
N LEU A 109 -3.80 -14.40 45.22
CA LEU A 109 -2.89 -15.42 45.73
C LEU A 109 -2.29 -14.99 47.08
N LEU A 110 -1.93 -13.72 47.22
CA LEU A 110 -1.41 -13.16 48.47
C LEU A 110 -2.48 -13.16 49.57
N VAL A 111 -3.74 -12.82 49.26
CA VAL A 111 -4.86 -12.90 50.19
C VAL A 111 -5.15 -14.35 50.60
N SER A 112 -5.19 -15.28 49.64
CA SER A 112 -5.37 -16.71 49.91
C SER A 112 -4.28 -17.25 50.85
N PHE A 113 -3.02 -16.83 50.65
CA PHE A 113 -1.92 -17.20 51.53
C PHE A 113 -2.07 -16.65 52.96
N LEU A 114 -2.54 -15.42 53.13
CA LEU A 114 -2.74 -14.80 54.44
C LEU A 114 -3.95 -15.37 55.20
N MET A 115 -5.04 -15.68 54.50
CA MET A 115 -6.29 -16.15 55.12
C MET A 115 -6.38 -17.68 55.22
N GLN A 116 -5.50 -18.43 54.54
CA GLN A 116 -5.56 -19.89 54.41
C GLN A 116 -6.93 -20.41 53.92
N ASP A 117 -7.60 -19.61 53.08
CA ASP A 117 -8.91 -19.95 52.53
C ASP A 117 -8.74 -20.50 51.10
N GLU A 118 -9.21 -21.73 50.89
CA GLU A 118 -9.06 -22.45 49.62
C GLU A 118 -9.98 -21.89 48.52
N ASP A 119 -11.11 -21.29 48.88
CA ASP A 119 -12.06 -20.71 47.92
C ASP A 119 -11.45 -19.52 47.16
N ILE A 120 -10.53 -18.78 47.80
CA ILE A 120 -9.84 -17.64 47.20
C ILE A 120 -8.81 -18.10 46.15
N LEU A 121 -8.30 -19.33 46.28
CA LEU A 121 -7.37 -19.92 45.29
C LEU A 121 -8.07 -20.08 43.93
N PHE A 122 -9.33 -20.49 43.93
CA PHE A 122 -10.12 -20.58 42.70
C PHE A 122 -10.28 -19.21 42.02
N LEU A 123 -10.51 -18.17 42.82
CA LEU A 123 -10.63 -16.79 42.33
C LEU A 123 -9.29 -16.25 41.79
N ALA A 124 -8.16 -16.62 42.40
CA ALA A 124 -6.83 -16.33 41.85
C ALA A 124 -6.63 -16.99 40.47
N GLY A 125 -7.17 -18.21 40.29
CA GLY A 125 -7.20 -18.92 39.01
C GLY A 125 -7.89 -18.14 37.89
N LEU A 126 -8.99 -17.44 38.18
CA LEU A 126 -9.67 -16.57 37.21
C LEU A 126 -8.79 -15.39 36.78
N GLY A 127 -8.00 -14.81 37.70
CA GLY A 127 -7.00 -13.78 37.38
C GLY A 127 -5.94 -14.29 36.40
N VAL A 128 -5.45 -15.52 36.61
CA VAL A 128 -4.48 -16.17 35.71
C VAL A 128 -5.07 -16.40 34.32
N VAL A 129 -6.32 -16.84 34.23
CA VAL A 129 -7.01 -16.99 32.94
C VAL A 129 -7.13 -15.64 32.21
N ALA A 130 -7.54 -14.58 32.90
CA ALA A 130 -7.62 -13.24 32.32
C ALA A 130 -6.25 -12.73 31.83
N PHE A 131 -5.17 -13.02 32.56
CA PHE A 131 -3.80 -12.72 32.15
C PHE A 131 -3.45 -13.41 30.82
N PHE A 132 -3.74 -14.71 30.68
CA PHE A 132 -3.46 -15.45 29.45
C PHE A 132 -4.30 -14.98 28.27
N ILE A 133 -5.55 -14.55 28.49
CA ILE A 133 -6.37 -13.93 27.44
C ILE A 133 -5.69 -12.63 26.96
N GLY A 134 -5.28 -11.76 27.88
CA GLY A 134 -4.53 -10.54 27.55
C GLY A 134 -3.23 -10.83 26.80
N LEU A 135 -2.48 -11.84 27.25
CA LEU A 135 -1.25 -12.29 26.60
C LEU A 135 -1.51 -12.82 25.18
N GLY A 136 -2.62 -13.54 24.97
CA GLY A 136 -3.04 -14.01 23.64
C GLY A 136 -3.27 -12.87 22.66
N PHE A 137 -3.91 -11.78 23.09
CA PHE A 137 -4.05 -10.56 22.26
C PHE A 137 -2.69 -9.92 21.95
N LEU A 138 -1.77 -9.92 22.92
CA LEU A 138 -0.42 -9.38 22.78
C LEU A 138 0.40 -10.19 21.78
N LEU A 139 0.39 -11.53 21.90
CA LEU A 139 1.05 -12.45 20.99
C LEU A 139 0.45 -12.39 19.58
N ASN A 140 -0.88 -12.28 19.46
CA ASN A 140 -1.54 -12.07 18.17
C ASN A 140 -1.09 -10.74 17.53
N GLY A 141 -1.05 -9.66 18.32
CA GLY A 141 -0.53 -8.35 17.89
C GLY A 141 0.95 -8.37 17.52
N PHE A 142 1.74 -9.26 18.12
CA PHE A 142 3.18 -9.36 17.85
C PHE A 142 3.49 -10.28 16.66
N PHE A 143 2.99 -11.51 16.65
CA PHE A 143 3.31 -12.55 15.66
C PHE A 143 2.47 -12.50 14.39
N LEU A 144 1.16 -12.27 14.49
CA LEU A 144 0.25 -12.30 13.33
C LEU A 144 0.17 -10.95 12.62
N SER A 145 0.62 -9.89 13.27
CA SER A 145 0.79 -8.60 12.62
C SER A 145 2.13 -8.62 11.90
N VAL A 146 2.13 -9.17 10.69
CA VAL A 146 3.32 -9.22 9.83
C VAL A 146 3.99 -7.85 9.87
N PRO A 147 5.24 -7.74 10.36
CA PRO A 147 5.97 -6.51 10.26
C PRO A 147 6.05 -6.22 8.76
N ARG A 148 5.37 -5.17 8.30
CA ARG A 148 5.74 -4.58 7.02
C ARG A 148 7.22 -4.33 7.19
N LYS A 149 8.05 -5.00 6.37
CA LYS A 149 9.45 -4.61 6.17
C LYS A 149 9.42 -3.10 6.18
N ALA A 150 10.10 -2.48 7.16
CA ALA A 150 10.17 -1.03 7.27
C ALA A 150 10.38 -0.53 5.85
N ILE A 151 9.35 0.11 5.29
CA ILE A 151 9.45 0.63 3.94
C ILE A 151 10.54 1.65 4.11
N GLU A 152 11.72 1.29 3.62
CA GLU A 152 12.90 2.12 3.68
C GLU A 152 12.45 3.47 3.15
N ASP A 153 12.60 4.51 3.98
CA ASP A 153 12.00 5.80 3.72
C ASP A 153 12.67 6.40 2.49
N ARG A 154 12.13 6.07 1.32
CA ARG A 154 12.56 6.55 0.00
C ARG A 154 11.98 7.94 -0.28
N SER A 155 11.52 8.66 0.73
CA SER A 155 11.19 10.08 0.58
C SER A 155 12.39 10.88 0.06
N SER A 156 13.61 10.51 0.45
CA SER A 156 14.85 11.08 -0.08
C SER A 156 15.04 10.81 -1.58
N ASP A 157 14.81 9.57 -2.02
CA ASP A 157 14.86 9.19 -3.44
C ASP A 157 13.75 9.88 -4.25
N ALA A 158 12.55 9.99 -3.67
CA ALA A 158 11.43 10.69 -4.29
C ALA A 158 11.70 12.19 -4.43
N ASP A 159 12.30 12.83 -3.42
CA ASP A 159 12.72 14.23 -3.49
C ASP A 159 13.87 14.44 -4.50
N ALA A 160 14.80 13.50 -4.59
CA ALA A 160 15.86 13.52 -5.61
C ALA A 160 15.26 13.43 -7.03
N GLN A 161 14.30 12.54 -7.24
CA GLN A 161 13.57 12.42 -8.51
C GLN A 161 12.81 13.71 -8.83
N ARG A 162 12.13 14.32 -7.85
CA ARG A 162 11.37 15.57 -8.01
C ARG A 162 12.27 16.74 -8.40
N ARG A 163 13.50 16.77 -7.87
CA ARG A 163 14.51 17.77 -8.27
C ARG A 163 14.95 17.58 -9.71
N LEU A 164 15.18 16.34 -10.15
CA LEU A 164 15.53 16.03 -11.54
C LEU A 164 14.41 16.39 -12.52
N ASP A 165 13.15 16.15 -12.15
CA ASP A 165 12.00 16.51 -12.99
C ASP A 165 11.81 18.05 -13.10
N LEU A 166 12.13 18.79 -12.03
CA LEU A 166 12.14 20.25 -12.06
C LEU A 166 13.27 20.77 -12.96
N GLU A 167 14.48 20.24 -12.83
CA GLU A 167 15.62 20.60 -13.70
C GLU A 167 15.36 20.26 -15.17
N ALA A 168 14.74 19.10 -15.46
CA ALA A 168 14.34 18.70 -16.81
C ALA A 168 13.33 19.69 -17.42
N ASN A 169 12.40 20.23 -16.62
CA ASN A 169 11.47 21.26 -17.06
C ASN A 169 12.15 22.61 -17.36
N TYR A 170 13.20 22.98 -16.63
CA TYR A 170 14.01 24.16 -16.97
C TYR A 170 14.81 23.97 -18.28
N THR A 171 15.25 22.75 -18.58
CA THR A 171 15.94 22.45 -19.85
C THR A 171 15.00 22.25 -21.05
N SER A 172 13.69 22.13 -20.83
CA SER A 172 12.68 22.07 -21.90
C SER A 172 12.41 23.43 -22.57
N GLU A 173 13.15 24.48 -22.21
CA GLU A 173 13.28 25.69 -23.02
C GLU A 173 14.22 25.53 -24.24
N LEU A 174 14.65 24.30 -24.59
CA LEU A 174 14.87 24.01 -26.00
C LEU A 174 13.52 24.07 -26.73
N LYS A 175 13.07 25.32 -27.00
CA LYS A 175 12.20 25.63 -28.13
C LYS A 175 12.71 24.81 -29.30
N LEU A 176 11.98 23.76 -29.69
CA LEU A 176 12.09 23.34 -31.08
C LEU A 176 11.87 24.61 -31.90
N PRO A 177 12.80 24.98 -32.79
CA PRO A 177 12.63 26.16 -33.60
C PRO A 177 11.26 26.05 -34.27
N ASP A 178 10.43 27.10 -34.12
CA ASP A 178 9.11 27.19 -34.73
C ASP A 178 9.25 26.76 -36.18
N ALA A 179 8.82 25.54 -36.48
CA ALA A 179 8.87 25.02 -37.83
C ALA A 179 7.96 25.94 -38.65
N PRO A 180 8.47 26.63 -39.69
CA PRO A 180 7.60 27.42 -40.53
C PRO A 180 6.54 26.48 -41.09
N ALA A 181 5.29 26.92 -41.02
CA ALA A 181 4.13 26.23 -41.56
C ALA A 181 4.35 25.92 -43.06
N GLN A 182 4.97 24.79 -43.34
CA GLN A 182 5.02 24.16 -44.65
C GLN A 182 4.80 22.68 -44.45
N ALA A 183 3.59 22.28 -44.86
CA ALA A 183 3.19 20.91 -45.06
C ALA A 183 4.16 20.22 -46.04
N HIS A 184 5.16 19.54 -45.51
CA HIS A 184 5.84 18.46 -46.22
C HIS A 184 5.85 17.25 -45.31
N GLY A 185 5.23 16.18 -45.80
CA GLY A 185 4.95 14.96 -45.05
C GLY A 185 6.19 14.41 -44.38
N PHE A 186 6.04 14.09 -43.09
CA PHE A 186 6.96 13.21 -42.40
C PHE A 186 6.99 11.88 -43.15
N ALA A 187 8.04 11.70 -43.95
CA ALA A 187 8.33 10.43 -44.59
C ALA A 187 8.63 9.41 -43.49
N SER A 188 7.71 8.48 -43.31
CA SER A 188 7.87 7.32 -42.45
C SER A 188 9.15 6.58 -42.84
N VAL A 189 10.13 6.53 -41.93
CA VAL A 189 11.37 5.76 -42.09
C VAL A 189 11.07 4.27 -41.80
N THR A 190 10.10 3.71 -42.53
CA THR A 190 9.73 2.29 -42.42
C THR A 190 9.64 1.55 -43.75
N GLU A 191 9.86 2.21 -44.91
CA GLU A 191 9.50 1.61 -46.21
C GLU A 191 10.66 1.16 -47.12
N HIS A 192 11.93 1.31 -46.72
CA HIS A 192 13.04 1.03 -47.65
C HIS A 192 13.93 -0.20 -47.34
N THR A 193 13.70 -0.95 -46.26
CA THR A 193 14.57 -2.08 -45.89
C THR A 193 14.11 -3.47 -46.35
N THR A 194 12.95 -3.62 -47.00
CA THR A 194 12.46 -4.94 -47.47
C THR A 194 12.69 -5.22 -48.96
N ARG A 195 13.33 -4.31 -49.72
CA ARG A 195 13.49 -4.47 -51.19
C ARG A 195 14.59 -5.44 -51.65
N HIS A 196 15.22 -6.20 -50.75
CA HIS A 196 16.36 -7.07 -51.08
C HIS A 196 16.14 -8.57 -50.88
N LEU A 197 14.92 -9.04 -50.60
CA LEU A 197 14.64 -10.48 -50.64
C LEU A 197 14.39 -10.93 -52.09
N LYS A 198 15.46 -11.42 -52.73
CA LYS A 198 15.41 -12.15 -54.00
C LYS A 198 14.62 -13.46 -53.78
N GLU A 199 13.44 -13.57 -54.37
CA GLU A 199 12.72 -14.84 -54.44
C GLU A 199 13.62 -15.88 -55.13
N THR A 200 13.84 -16.99 -54.45
CA THR A 200 14.58 -18.13 -54.98
C THR A 200 13.53 -19.14 -55.45
N GLU A 201 13.34 -19.26 -56.76
CA GLU A 201 12.42 -20.25 -57.34
C GLU A 201 12.85 -21.68 -57.00
N PRO A 202 11.92 -22.54 -56.55
CA PRO A 202 12.20 -23.97 -56.38
C PRO A 202 12.27 -24.65 -57.75
N LYS A 203 13.41 -25.28 -58.05
CA LYS A 203 13.57 -26.16 -59.22
C LYS A 203 12.78 -27.46 -59.00
N HIS A 204 11.91 -27.76 -59.96
CA HIS A 204 11.29 -29.07 -60.14
C HIS A 204 12.27 -30.10 -60.69
#